data_AF-A0A8S4QFH9-F1
#
_entry.id   AF-A0A8S4QFH9-F1
#
_cell.length_a   1.000
_cell.length_b   1.000
_cell.length_c   1.000
_cell.angle_alpha   90.00
_cell.angle_beta   90.00
_cell.angle_gamma   90.00
#
_symmetry.space_group_name_H-M   'P 1'
#
loop_
_entity.id
_entity.type
_entity.pdbx_description
1 polymer ?
#
loop_
_entity_poly.entity_id
_entity_poly.type
_entity_poly.pdbx_seq_one_letter_code
_entity_poly.pdbx_strand_id
1 'polypeptide(L)'
;LLNEQVGIVNFEPYLETFLSMYSSARLMFGALPLVPPLVAHLHRNWKEASGKDLLPVLTAKLSDLVQQLQQCYQLTTSGKFTEATERLQRVVRLVPLLQVESKQELSEAQQLLAICKEYLLGLQMETARKGNYKKKEKKTGPMLFGLA
;
A
#
# COMPACT_ATOMS: atom_id res chain seq x y z
N LEU A 1 15.32 9.77 -5.51
CA LEU A 1 14.94 9.06 -4.27
C LEU A 1 14.32 7.68 -4.49
N LEU A 2 13.01 7.51 -4.76
CA LEU A 2 12.41 6.17 -4.85
C LEU A 2 13.02 5.27 -5.95
N ASN A 3 13.37 5.85 -7.09
CA ASN A 3 14.07 5.11 -8.15
C ASN A 3 15.48 4.70 -7.72
N GLU A 4 16.26 5.63 -7.17
CA GLU A 4 17.67 5.40 -6.81
C GLU A 4 17.86 4.54 -5.57
N GLN A 5 16.99 4.67 -4.57
CA GLN A 5 17.14 4.00 -3.27
C GLN A 5 16.50 2.61 -3.23
N VAL A 6 15.36 2.42 -3.89
CA VAL A 6 14.58 1.17 -3.83
C VAL A 6 14.22 0.61 -5.21
N GLY A 7 14.73 1.20 -6.29
CA GLY A 7 14.61 0.64 -7.65
C GLY A 7 13.22 0.75 -8.27
N ILE A 8 12.33 1.62 -7.75
CA ILE A 8 10.99 1.79 -8.32
C ILE A 8 11.09 2.51 -9.66
N VAL A 9 10.68 1.82 -10.73
CA VAL A 9 10.64 2.35 -12.11
C VAL A 9 9.22 2.64 -12.58
N ASN A 10 8.25 1.80 -12.21
CA ASN A 10 6.84 2.02 -12.53
C ASN A 10 6.13 2.69 -11.34
N PHE A 11 5.74 3.95 -11.53
CA PHE A 11 5.04 4.75 -10.54
C PHE A 11 3.51 4.75 -10.69
N GLU A 12 2.97 4.14 -11.75
CA GLU A 12 1.52 4.06 -11.96
C GLU A 12 0.76 3.49 -10.73
N PRO A 13 1.22 2.40 -10.06
CA PRO A 13 0.55 1.88 -8.89
C PRO A 13 0.61 2.78 -7.64
N TYR A 14 1.46 3.81 -7.66
CA TYR A 14 1.64 4.76 -6.57
C TYR A 14 0.78 6.02 -6.71
N LEU A 15 0.18 6.27 -7.89
CA LEU A 15 -0.51 7.52 -8.20
C LEU A 15 -1.55 7.90 -7.14
N GLU A 16 -2.46 6.98 -6.82
CA GLU A 16 -3.50 7.19 -5.80
C GLU A 16 -2.91 7.48 -4.42
N THR A 17 -1.83 6.79 -4.07
CA THR A 17 -1.16 6.99 -2.77
C THR A 17 -0.51 8.37 -2.72
N PHE A 18 0.19 8.78 -3.78
CA PHE A 18 0.81 10.10 -3.85
C PHE A 18 -0.21 11.24 -3.85
N LEU A 19 -1.32 11.11 -4.58
CA LEU A 19 -2.38 12.09 -4.57
C LEU A 19 -3.03 12.21 -3.19
N SER A 20 -3.31 11.07 -2.54
CA SER A 20 -3.83 11.04 -1.18
C SER A 20 -2.86 11.70 -0.19
N MET A 21 -1.56 11.48 -0.33
CA MET A 21 -0.56 12.10 0.53
C MET A 21 -0.47 13.61 0.29
N TYR A 22 -0.48 14.02 -0.97
CA TYR A 22 -0.41 15.41 -1.40
C TYR A 22 -1.61 16.25 -0.99
N SER A 23 -2.82 15.67 -0.98
CA SER A 23 -4.02 16.33 -0.49
C SER A 23 -4.01 16.43 1.04
N SER A 24 -3.58 15.39 1.75
CA SER A 24 -3.58 15.35 3.22
C SER A 24 -2.65 16.38 3.87
N ALA A 25 -1.63 16.85 3.16
CA ALA A 25 -0.65 17.80 3.69
C ALA A 25 -1.12 19.27 3.67
N ARG A 26 -2.29 19.58 3.10
CA ARG A 26 -2.75 20.95 2.89
C ARG A 26 -4.20 21.14 3.33
N LEU A 27 -4.48 22.30 3.91
CA LEU A 27 -5.82 22.80 4.15
C LEU A 27 -6.06 24.05 3.33
N MET A 28 -7.30 24.24 2.88
CA MET A 28 -7.73 25.47 2.23
C MET A 28 -8.77 26.15 3.11
N PHE A 29 -8.64 27.46 3.30
CA PHE A 29 -9.60 28.24 4.09
C PHE A 29 -9.87 29.59 3.44
N GLY A 30 -11.12 30.06 3.53
CA GLY A 30 -11.52 31.37 3.05
C GLY A 30 -11.21 32.44 4.10
N ALA A 31 -10.46 33.46 3.73
CA ALA A 31 -10.20 34.61 4.61
C ALA A 31 -11.23 35.74 4.39
N LEU A 32 -11.49 36.08 3.13
CA LEU A 32 -12.41 37.16 2.73
C LEU A 32 -13.41 36.66 1.67
N PRO A 33 -14.65 37.17 1.66
CA PRO A 33 -15.60 36.89 0.60
C PRO A 33 -15.04 37.31 -0.77
N LEU A 34 -15.37 36.54 -1.81
CA LEU A 34 -15.05 36.86 -3.21
C LEU A 34 -13.54 36.89 -3.56
N VAL A 35 -12.67 36.39 -2.68
CA VAL A 35 -11.23 36.22 -2.92
C VAL A 35 -10.90 34.72 -2.93
N PRO A 36 -9.92 34.26 -3.75
CA PRO A 36 -9.49 32.86 -3.71
C PRO A 36 -9.07 32.41 -2.30
N PRO A 37 -9.32 31.13 -1.94
CA PRO A 37 -8.96 30.61 -0.62
C PRO A 37 -7.44 30.57 -0.42
N LEU A 38 -7.03 30.75 0.83
CA LEU A 38 -5.64 30.60 1.24
C LEU A 38 -5.31 29.13 1.48
N VAL A 39 -4.07 28.74 1.18
CA VAL A 39 -3.55 27.39 1.42
C VAL A 39 -2.67 27.41 2.68
N ALA A 40 -3.03 26.59 3.66
CA ALA A 40 -2.19 26.29 4.81
C ALA A 40 -1.49 24.93 4.62
N HIS A 41 -0.17 24.90 4.82
CA HIS A 41 0.60 23.67 4.84
C HIS A 41 0.68 23.12 6.27
N LEU A 42 0.33 21.84 6.43
CA LEU A 42 0.34 21.18 7.72
C LEU A 42 1.73 20.58 7.98
N HIS A 43 2.23 20.80 9.20
CA HIS A 43 3.54 20.36 9.62
C HIS A 43 3.49 19.57 10.92
N ARG A 44 4.28 18.49 11.01
CA ARG A 44 4.29 17.60 12.19
C ARG A 44 5.03 18.17 13.39
N ASN A 45 5.99 19.05 13.16
CA ASN A 45 6.86 19.68 14.18
C ASN A 45 6.58 21.18 14.35
N TRP A 46 5.36 21.64 14.07
CA TRP A 46 4.99 23.06 14.07
C TRP A 46 5.19 23.78 15.42
N LYS A 47 5.24 23.04 16.54
CA LYS A 47 5.47 23.61 17.88
C LYS A 47 6.94 23.92 18.17
N GLU A 48 7.85 23.24 17.49
CA GLU A 48 9.27 23.21 17.83
C GLU A 48 10.16 23.77 16.72
N ALA A 49 9.64 23.85 15.48
CA ALA A 49 10.36 24.32 14.32
C ALA A 49 9.66 25.51 13.66
N SER A 50 10.43 26.32 12.92
CA SER A 50 9.92 27.44 12.13
C SER A 50 10.69 27.59 10.81
N GLY A 51 10.08 28.24 9.83
CA GLY A 51 10.69 28.49 8.53
C GLY A 51 11.07 27.20 7.80
N LYS A 52 12.37 27.00 7.57
CA LYS A 52 12.89 25.90 6.75
C LYS A 52 12.94 24.55 7.46
N ASP A 53 12.86 24.54 8.80
CA ASP A 53 12.96 23.32 9.61
C ASP A 53 11.62 22.59 9.76
N LEU A 54 10.54 23.15 9.17
CA LEU A 54 9.20 22.56 9.19
C LEU A 54 9.15 21.30 8.32
N LEU A 55 8.67 20.21 8.90
CA LEU A 55 8.55 18.91 8.23
C LEU A 55 7.08 18.61 7.92
N PRO A 56 6.77 18.00 6.77
CA PRO A 56 5.40 17.68 6.39
C PRO A 56 4.75 16.66 7.34
N VAL A 57 3.42 16.64 7.36
CA VAL A 57 2.64 15.64 8.09
C VAL A 57 2.86 14.24 7.51
N LEU A 58 2.88 13.24 8.41
CA LEU A 58 2.91 11.82 8.04
C LEU A 58 1.49 11.29 7.89
N THR A 59 1.23 10.56 6.81
CA THR A 59 -0.08 10.01 6.49
C THR A 59 -0.23 8.54 6.89
N ALA A 60 0.86 7.87 7.23
CA ALA A 60 0.88 6.50 7.68
C ALA A 60 2.03 6.30 8.69
N LYS A 61 1.77 5.49 9.71
CA LYS A 61 2.77 5.03 10.68
C LYS A 61 3.03 3.54 10.52
N LEU A 62 4.16 3.07 11.04
CA LEU A 62 4.50 1.64 11.04
C LEU A 62 3.41 0.80 11.73
N SER A 63 2.87 1.29 12.85
CA SER A 63 1.77 0.66 13.60
C SER A 63 0.54 0.39 12.72
N ASP A 64 0.20 1.33 11.82
CA ASP A 64 -0.95 1.21 10.95
C ASP A 64 -0.75 0.07 9.95
N LEU A 65 0.47 -0.07 9.41
CA LEU A 65 0.79 -1.16 8.49
C LEU A 65 0.84 -2.53 9.19
N VAL A 66 1.34 -2.58 10.43
CA VAL A 66 1.30 -3.81 11.25
C VAL A 66 -0.16 -4.23 11.50
N GLN A 67 -1.05 -3.28 11.80
CA GLN A 67 -2.47 -3.57 11.96
C GLN A 67 -3.11 -4.07 10.64
N GLN A 68 -2.76 -3.47 9.50
CA GLN A 68 -3.22 -3.96 8.19
C GLN A 68 -2.73 -5.39 7.91
N LEU A 69 -1.51 -5.75 8.31
CA LEU A 69 -1.03 -7.13 8.18
C LEU A 69 -1.88 -8.11 9.00
N GLN A 70 -2.25 -7.75 10.24
CA GLN A 70 -3.11 -8.60 11.07
C GLN A 70 -4.50 -8.82 10.42
N GLN A 71 -5.05 -7.79 9.78
CA GLN A 71 -6.28 -7.91 8.99
C GLN A 71 -6.09 -8.84 7.78
N CYS A 72 -4.93 -8.81 7.13
CA CYS A 72 -4.61 -9.71 6.02
C CYS A 72 -4.58 -11.18 6.46
N TYR A 73 -4.12 -11.47 7.69
CA TYR A 73 -4.19 -12.84 8.22
C TYR A 73 -5.64 -13.32 8.37
N GLN A 74 -6.53 -12.47 8.88
CA GLN A 74 -7.96 -12.79 9.00
C GLN A 74 -8.63 -13.01 7.63
N LEU A 75 -8.27 -12.20 6.63
CA LEU A 75 -8.76 -12.39 5.25
C LEU A 75 -8.24 -13.69 4.64
N THR A 76 -7.00 -14.07 4.96
CA THR A 76 -6.40 -15.32 4.48
C THR A 76 -7.08 -16.53 5.11
N THR A 77 -7.32 -16.53 6.42
CA THR A 77 -8.00 -17.65 7.11
C THR A 77 -9.47 -17.77 6.72
N SER A 78 -10.14 -16.67 6.37
CA SER A 78 -11.50 -16.67 5.83
C SER A 78 -11.58 -17.00 4.33
N GLY A 79 -10.45 -17.28 3.67
CA GLY A 79 -10.39 -17.68 2.26
C GLY A 79 -10.59 -16.53 1.25
N LYS A 80 -10.60 -15.28 1.69
CA LYS A 80 -10.76 -14.07 0.85
C LYS A 80 -9.43 -13.65 0.24
N PHE A 81 -8.83 -14.51 -0.57
CA PHE A 81 -7.45 -14.33 -1.07
C PHE A 81 -7.27 -13.12 -1.99
N THR A 82 -8.28 -12.75 -2.78
CA THR A 82 -8.21 -11.56 -3.65
C THR A 82 -8.10 -10.28 -2.84
N GLU A 83 -8.97 -10.12 -1.84
CA GLU A 83 -8.96 -8.97 -0.93
C GLU A 83 -7.66 -8.93 -0.10
N ALA A 84 -7.20 -10.08 0.40
CA ALA A 84 -5.92 -10.18 1.10
C ALA A 84 -4.73 -9.75 0.22
N THR A 85 -4.72 -10.16 -1.06
CA THR A 85 -3.68 -9.80 -2.04
C THR A 85 -3.64 -8.30 -2.26
N GLU A 86 -4.79 -7.66 -2.49
CA GLU A 86 -4.88 -6.21 -2.70
C GLU A 86 -4.38 -5.42 -1.47
N ARG A 87 -4.77 -5.87 -0.27
CA ARG A 87 -4.33 -5.27 1.00
C ARG A 87 -2.83 -5.41 1.21
N LEU A 88 -2.27 -6.60 1.00
CA LEU A 88 -0.82 -6.85 1.10
C LEU A 88 -0.03 -6.00 0.10
N GLN A 89 -0.48 -5.90 -1.15
CA GLN A 89 0.15 -5.04 -2.15
C GLN A 89 0.14 -3.57 -1.73
N ARG A 90 -0.96 -3.10 -1.11
CA ARG A 90 -1.02 -1.73 -0.57
C ARG A 90 -0.01 -1.53 0.56
N VAL A 91 0.10 -2.47 1.50
CA VAL A 91 1.09 -2.41 2.59
C VAL A 91 2.51 -2.34 2.02
N VAL A 92 2.86 -3.24 1.09
CA VAL A 92 4.18 -3.27 0.44
C VAL A 92 4.53 -1.95 -0.23
N ARG A 93 3.56 -1.29 -0.89
CA ARG A 93 3.78 0.04 -1.50
C ARG A 93 3.93 1.17 -0.47
N LEU A 94 3.32 1.05 0.69
CA LEU A 94 3.42 2.08 1.74
C LEU A 94 4.72 2.01 2.53
N VAL A 95 5.35 0.84 2.66
CA VAL A 95 6.58 0.67 3.47
C VAL A 95 7.70 1.64 3.04
N PRO A 96 8.05 1.82 1.74
CA PRO A 96 9.08 2.77 1.32
C PRO A 96 8.75 4.25 1.59
N LEU A 97 7.49 4.56 1.92
CA LEU A 97 7.00 5.91 2.17
C LEU A 97 6.91 6.22 3.68
N LEU A 98 7.24 5.26 4.54
CA LEU A 98 7.24 5.46 5.98
C LEU A 98 8.40 6.35 6.41
N GLN A 99 8.10 7.27 7.31
CA GLN A 99 9.12 7.93 8.11
C GLN A 99 9.32 7.15 9.39
N VAL A 100 10.57 6.86 9.70
CA VAL A 100 10.99 6.05 10.85
C VAL A 100 11.99 6.84 11.68
N GLU A 101 11.96 6.72 13.00
CA GLU A 101 12.78 7.52 13.92
C GLU A 101 13.97 6.74 14.49
N SER A 102 13.84 5.41 14.63
CA SER A 102 14.87 4.57 15.21
C SER A 102 15.37 3.46 14.27
N LYS A 103 16.60 2.98 14.52
CA LYS A 103 17.14 1.81 13.83
C LYS A 103 16.32 0.54 14.09
N GLN A 104 15.67 0.47 15.25
CA GLN A 104 14.82 -0.66 15.61
C GLN A 104 13.56 -0.69 14.75
N GLU A 105 12.84 0.43 14.66
CA GLU A 105 11.66 0.56 13.79
C GLU A 105 12.02 0.31 12.32
N LEU A 106 13.23 0.66 11.89
CA LEU A 106 13.70 0.37 10.52
C LEU A 106 13.82 -1.14 10.30
N SER A 107 14.39 -1.87 11.25
CA SER A 107 14.46 -3.34 11.23
C SER A 107 13.05 -3.95 11.19
N GLU A 108 12.13 -3.44 12.01
CA GLU A 108 10.74 -3.89 12.04
C GLU A 108 10.02 -3.64 10.70
N ALA A 109 10.22 -2.48 10.06
CA ALA A 109 9.66 -2.18 8.74
C ALA A 109 10.22 -3.12 7.64
N GLN A 110 11.50 -3.48 7.72
CA GLN A 110 12.12 -4.44 6.79
C GLN A 110 11.55 -5.86 7.00
N GLN A 111 11.38 -6.28 8.25
CA GLN A 111 10.75 -7.56 8.58
C GLN A 111 9.29 -7.60 8.09
N LEU A 112 8.53 -6.53 8.32
CA LEU A 112 7.17 -6.39 7.81
C LEU A 112 7.11 -6.55 6.29
N LEU A 113 8.04 -5.91 5.57
CA LEU A 113 8.14 -6.02 4.12
C LEU A 113 8.45 -7.46 3.66
N ALA A 114 9.36 -8.16 4.36
CA ALA A 114 9.71 -9.55 4.06
C ALA A 114 8.48 -10.47 4.20
N ILE A 115 7.79 -10.38 5.34
CA ILE A 115 6.57 -11.16 5.61
C ILE A 115 5.51 -10.88 4.53
N CYS A 116 5.24 -9.61 4.22
CA CYS A 116 4.23 -9.26 3.23
C CYS A 116 4.56 -9.81 1.84
N LYS A 117 5.84 -9.84 1.45
CA LYS A 117 6.28 -10.41 0.17
C LYS A 117 6.08 -11.93 0.11
N GLU A 118 6.41 -12.65 1.18
CA GLU A 118 6.23 -14.10 1.26
C GLU A 118 4.74 -14.48 1.16
N TYR A 119 3.88 -13.80 1.92
CA TYR A 119 2.43 -14.02 1.86
C TYR A 119 1.85 -13.66 0.49
N LEU A 120 2.27 -12.54 -0.09
CA LEU A 120 1.80 -12.12 -1.41
C LEU A 120 2.16 -13.17 -2.47
N LEU A 121 3.40 -13.68 -2.46
CA LEU A 121 3.84 -14.71 -3.38
C LEU A 121 3.05 -16.00 -3.20
N GLY A 122 2.88 -16.47 -1.95
CA GLY A 122 2.13 -17.68 -1.63
C GLY A 122 0.67 -17.61 -2.08
N LEU A 123 0.00 -16.49 -1.83
CA LEU A 123 -1.39 -16.27 -2.26
C LEU A 123 -1.52 -16.21 -3.78
N GLN A 124 -0.59 -15.56 -4.47
CA GLN A 124 -0.57 -15.51 -5.94
C GLN A 124 -0.35 -16.89 -6.55
N MET A 125 0.57 -17.69 -6.01
CA MET A 125 0.82 -19.06 -6.43
C MET A 125 -0.42 -19.94 -6.25
N GLU A 126 -1.06 -19.88 -5.08
CA GLU A 126 -2.25 -20.69 -4.80
C GLU A 126 -3.44 -20.29 -5.69
N THR A 127 -3.60 -18.98 -5.94
CA THR A 127 -4.64 -18.46 -6.85
C THR A 127 -4.39 -18.91 -8.29
N ALA A 128 -3.14 -18.85 -8.76
CA ALA A 128 -2.75 -19.32 -10.09
C ALA A 128 -2.94 -20.84 -10.24
N ARG A 129 -2.59 -21.61 -9.21
CA ARG A 129 -2.82 -23.06 -9.17
C ARG A 129 -4.30 -23.36 -9.37
N LYS A 130 -5.20 -22.77 -8.57
CA LYS A 130 -6.67 -22.96 -8.70
C LYS A 130 -7.18 -22.54 -10.08
N GLY A 131 -6.66 -21.45 -10.65
CA GLY A 131 -7.01 -21.01 -12.00
C GLY A 131 -6.64 -22.02 -13.09
N ASN A 132 -5.45 -22.62 -12.99
CA ASN A 132 -4.96 -23.61 -13.95
C ASN A 132 -5.74 -24.93 -13.91
N TYR A 133 -6.17 -25.39 -12.74
CA TYR A 133 -7.04 -26.57 -12.62
C TYR A 133 -8.38 -26.35 -13.34
N LYS A 134 -9.05 -25.21 -13.11
CA LYS A 134 -10.31 -24.86 -13.79
C LYS A 134 -10.16 -24.79 -15.32
N LYS A 135 -9.00 -24.36 -15.82
CA LYS A 135 -8.73 -24.26 -17.26
C LYS A 135 -8.49 -25.64 -17.90
N LYS A 136 -7.89 -26.58 -17.17
CA LYS A 136 -7.72 -27.96 -17.63
C LYS A 136 -9.06 -28.69 -17.72
N GLU A 137 -9.90 -28.59 -16.69
CA GLU A 137 -11.22 -29.22 -16.64
C GLU A 137 -12.14 -28.77 -17.78
N LYS A 138 -12.11 -27.47 -18.14
CA LYS A 138 -12.82 -26.93 -19.31
C LYS A 138 -12.27 -27.39 -20.67
N LYS A 139 -11.01 -27.82 -20.75
CA LYS A 139 -10.41 -28.35 -21.99
C LYS A 139 -10.68 -29.84 -22.19
N THR A 140 -10.86 -30.61 -21.12
CA THR A 140 -11.25 -32.03 -21.20
C THR A 140 -12.76 -32.24 -21.33
N GLY A 141 -13.59 -31.33 -20.83
CA GLY A 141 -15.06 -31.40 -20.92
C GLY A 141 -15.67 -31.48 -22.34
N PRO A 142 -15.18 -30.75 -23.37
CA PRO A 142 -15.79 -30.81 -24.70
C PRO A 142 -15.34 -31.99 -25.57
N MET A 143 -14.40 -32.84 -25.15
CA MET A 143 -13.96 -33.99 -25.96
C MET A 143 -14.82 -35.25 -25.81
N LEU A 144 -15.79 -35.27 -24.87
CA LEU A 144 -16.63 -36.47 -24.61
C LEU A 144 -18.02 -36.43 -25.27
N PHE A 145 -18.36 -35.40 -26.04
CA PHE A 145 -19.68 -35.26 -26.69
C PHE A 145 -19.65 -35.33 -28.23
N GLY A 146 -18.56 -35.82 -28.83
CA GLY A 146 -18.39 -35.89 -30.30
C GLY A 146 -18.46 -37.29 -30.94
N LEU A 147 -18.81 -38.33 -30.18
CA LEU A 147 -18.94 -39.71 -30.68
C LEU A 147 -20.26 -40.32 -30.18
N ALA A 148 -21.37 -39.91 -30.78
CA ALA A 148 -22.65 -40.61 -30.76
C ALA A 148 -23.38 -40.33 -32.07
#